data_AF-A0A7V5PH88-F1
#
_entry.id   AF-A0A7V5PH88-F1
#
_cell.length_a   1.000
_cell.length_b   1.000
_cell.length_c   1.000
_cell.angle_alpha   90.00
_cell.angle_beta   90.00
_cell.angle_gamma   90.00
#
_symmetry.space_group_name_H-M   'P 1'
#
loop_
_entity.id
_entity.type
_entity.pdbx_description
1 polymer ?
#
loop_
_entity_poly.entity_id
_entity_poly.type
_entity_poly.pdbx_seq_one_letter_code
_entity_poly.pdbx_strand_id
1 'polypeptide(L)'
;MYPETMCHRSLILLLALFVAMPALARHGDEGRHPPDPERRVRDHGGGDGLDAAIARIRAETGGRVLSAEPASRDGRSGYRIKLLTPDDRIRILFVPAD
;
A
#
# COMPACT_ATOMS: atom_id res chain seq x y z
N MET A 1 13.66 2.54 -37.63
CA MET A 1 14.21 3.50 -36.67
C MET A 1 13.04 4.26 -36.07
N TYR A 2 12.76 4.02 -34.79
CA TYR A 2 11.65 4.44 -33.93
C TYR A 2 10.18 4.19 -34.39
N PRO A 3 9.64 3.01 -34.06
CA PRO A 3 8.22 2.65 -34.16
C PRO A 3 7.57 2.54 -32.75
N GLU A 4 7.26 3.64 -32.05
CA GLU A 4 6.75 3.51 -30.65
C GLU A 4 5.64 4.52 -30.27
N THR A 5 5.29 5.48 -31.13
CA THR A 5 4.30 6.53 -30.78
C THR A 5 2.84 6.11 -31.00
N MET A 6 2.57 5.00 -31.69
CA MET A 6 1.19 4.56 -32.02
C MET A 6 0.52 3.73 -30.91
N CYS A 7 1.26 2.99 -30.08
CA CYS A 7 0.67 2.15 -29.04
C CYS A 7 0.14 2.98 -27.84
N HIS A 8 0.77 4.13 -27.59
CA HIS A 8 0.43 4.99 -26.45
C HIS A 8 -0.90 5.71 -26.60
N ARG A 9 -1.24 6.16 -27.82
CA ARG A 9 -2.50 6.89 -28.08
C ARG A 9 -3.72 5.97 -28.00
N SER A 10 -3.53 4.69 -28.34
CA SER A 10 -4.58 3.66 -28.22
C SER A 10 -4.84 3.25 -26.77
N LEU A 11 -3.79 3.15 -25.95
CA LEU A 11 -3.92 2.76 -24.54
C LEU A 11 -4.63 3.84 -23.69
N ILE A 12 -4.44 5.13 -24.02
CA ILE A 12 -5.11 6.25 -23.32
C ILE A 12 -6.61 6.30 -23.63
N LEU A 13 -7.02 5.88 -24.84
CA LEU A 13 -8.43 5.88 -25.24
C LEU A 13 -9.23 4.73 -24.61
N LEU A 14 -8.56 3.63 -24.26
CA LEU A 14 -9.17 2.48 -23.57
C LEU A 14 -9.30 2.70 -22.05
N LEU A 15 -8.56 3.65 -21.47
CA LEU A 15 -8.66 4.05 -20.05
C LEU A 15 -9.82 5.05 -19.78
N ALA A 16 -10.37 5.69 -20.82
CA ALA A 16 -11.35 6.77 -20.67
C ALA A 16 -12.83 6.32 -20.70
N LEU A 17 -13.13 5.05 -21.02
CA LEU A 17 -14.51 4.56 -21.17
C LEU A 17 -14.98 3.65 -20.01
N PHE A 18 -14.68 4.05 -18.78
CA PHE A 18 -15.35 3.52 -17.57
C PHE A 18 -15.86 4.67 -16.68
N VAL A 19 -16.30 5.75 -17.33
CA VAL A 19 -16.95 6.90 -16.69
C VAL A 19 -18.41 6.92 -17.13
N ALA A 20 -19.24 6.06 -16.52
CA ALA A 20 -20.70 6.24 -16.47
C ALA A 20 -21.36 5.19 -15.56
N MET A 21 -21.35 5.42 -14.26
CA MET A 21 -22.44 4.94 -13.40
C MET A 21 -22.75 6.01 -12.35
N PRO A 22 -23.75 6.86 -12.58
CA PRO A 22 -24.25 7.75 -11.56
C PRO A 22 -25.21 7.00 -10.64
N ALA A 23 -24.98 7.19 -9.35
CA ALA A 23 -26.00 7.40 -8.33
C ALA A 23 -27.41 6.84 -8.61
N LEU A 24 -27.76 5.75 -7.93
CA LEU A 24 -29.00 5.76 -7.18
C LEU A 24 -28.87 4.95 -5.90
N ALA A 25 -29.24 5.60 -4.81
CA ALA A 25 -29.44 5.07 -3.47
C ALA A 25 -28.17 4.65 -2.72
N ARG A 26 -27.61 5.57 -1.92
CA ARG A 26 -27.74 5.52 -0.45
C ARG A 26 -27.76 6.94 0.13
N HIS A 27 -28.95 7.52 0.19
CA HIS A 27 -29.26 8.55 1.18
C HIS A 27 -29.46 7.81 2.50
N GLY A 28 -28.64 8.11 3.51
CA GLY A 28 -28.81 7.54 4.84
C GLY A 28 -27.58 7.66 5.71
N ASP A 29 -27.69 8.56 6.70
CA ASP A 29 -26.94 8.60 7.96
C ASP A 29 -25.70 9.50 8.04
N GLU A 30 -25.98 10.80 8.00
CA GLU A 30 -25.15 11.85 8.56
C GLU A 30 -25.41 11.87 10.08
N GLY A 31 -24.71 11.04 10.86
CA GLY A 31 -25.21 10.78 12.21
C GLY A 31 -24.34 10.01 13.19
N ARG A 32 -23.01 10.11 13.13
CA ARG A 32 -22.04 9.94 14.24
C ARG A 32 -20.65 9.79 13.62
N HIS A 33 -19.82 10.83 13.72
CA HIS A 33 -18.38 10.62 13.64
C HIS A 33 -17.95 10.15 15.04
N PRO A 34 -17.80 8.84 15.30
CA PRO A 34 -17.08 8.41 16.49
C PRO A 34 -15.72 9.09 16.46
N PRO A 35 -15.18 9.56 17.61
CA PRO A 35 -13.81 10.03 17.63
C PRO A 35 -12.94 8.87 17.14
N ASP A 36 -12.37 9.01 15.94
CA ASP A 36 -11.45 8.06 15.34
C ASP A 36 -10.35 7.76 16.36
N PRO A 37 -10.38 6.59 17.04
CA PRO A 37 -9.34 6.24 18.00
C PRO A 37 -8.03 5.90 17.28
N GLU A 38 -8.08 5.70 15.95
CA GLU A 38 -6.95 5.33 15.11
C GLU A 38 -5.96 6.48 14.91
N ARG A 39 -6.41 7.75 14.97
CA ARG A 39 -5.52 8.92 14.93
C ARG A 39 -4.61 9.05 16.15
N ARG A 40 -4.92 8.43 17.29
CA ARG A 40 -3.99 8.39 18.45
C ARG A 40 -2.89 7.34 18.31
N VAL A 41 -3.01 6.40 17.38
CA VAL A 41 -1.95 5.38 17.10
C VAL A 41 -1.05 5.83 15.94
N ARG A 42 -1.07 7.13 15.60
CA ARG A 42 -0.17 7.72 14.60
C ARG A 42 0.99 8.49 15.21
N ASP A 43 1.15 8.44 16.52
CA ASP A 43 2.05 9.35 17.22
C ASP A 43 2.80 8.63 18.36
N HIS A 44 4.09 8.38 18.13
CA HIS A 44 5.14 7.93 19.06
C HIS A 44 5.35 6.41 19.24
N GLY A 45 6.31 5.84 18.49
CA GLY A 45 7.02 4.62 18.92
C GLY A 45 7.56 3.66 17.85
N GLY A 46 7.21 3.82 16.57
CA GLY A 46 7.50 2.80 15.55
C GLY A 46 8.38 3.21 14.36
N GLY A 47 8.73 4.49 14.20
CA GLY A 47 9.50 4.96 13.04
C GLY A 47 10.90 4.33 12.99
N ASP A 48 11.55 4.31 14.15
CA ASP A 48 12.93 3.85 14.32
C ASP A 48 13.04 2.34 14.04
N GLY A 49 12.08 1.55 14.54
CA GLY A 49 12.02 0.10 14.34
C GLY A 49 11.60 -0.29 12.91
N LEU A 50 10.69 0.47 12.29
CA LEU A 50 10.26 0.24 10.92
C LEU A 50 11.41 0.47 9.93
N ASP A 51 12.14 1.56 10.07
CA ASP A 51 13.24 1.89 9.17
C ASP A 51 14.39 0.87 9.29
N ALA A 52 14.69 0.41 10.51
CA ALA A 52 15.64 -0.67 10.75
C ALA A 52 15.19 -2.00 10.09
N ALA A 53 13.92 -2.36 10.21
CA ALA A 53 13.35 -3.54 9.56
C ALA A 53 13.45 -3.47 8.04
N ILE A 54 13.14 -2.31 7.46
CA ILE A 54 13.26 -2.06 6.02
C ILE A 54 14.72 -2.17 5.56
N ALA A 55 15.67 -1.58 6.29
CA ALA A 55 17.09 -1.65 5.96
C ALA A 55 17.60 -3.08 5.95
N ARG A 56 17.23 -3.88 6.97
CA ARG A 56 17.57 -5.29 7.06
C ARG A 56 17.01 -6.10 5.90
N ILE A 57 15.73 -5.93 5.57
CA ILE A 57 15.10 -6.64 4.45
C ILE A 57 15.81 -6.33 3.14
N ARG A 58 16.10 -5.05 2.87
CA ARG A 58 16.84 -4.66 1.65
C ARG A 58 18.21 -5.32 1.58
N ALA A 59 18.94 -5.36 2.69
CA ALA A 59 20.26 -6.00 2.75
C ALA A 59 20.16 -7.53 2.52
N GLU A 60 19.14 -8.19 3.08
CA GLU A 60 18.98 -9.65 2.99
C GLU A 60 18.43 -10.10 1.63
N THR A 61 17.52 -9.35 1.02
CA THR A 61 16.83 -9.76 -0.22
C THR A 61 17.31 -9.07 -1.49
N GLY A 62 18.03 -7.95 -1.38
CA GLY A 62 18.39 -7.11 -2.53
C GLY A 62 17.18 -6.53 -3.28
N GLY A 63 15.97 -6.61 -2.70
CA GLY A 63 14.73 -6.17 -3.29
C GLY A 63 14.35 -4.72 -2.93
N ARG A 64 13.35 -4.18 -3.63
CA ARG A 64 12.79 -2.84 -3.38
C ARG A 64 11.53 -2.94 -2.53
N VAL A 65 11.47 -2.20 -1.43
CA VAL A 65 10.24 -2.08 -0.64
C VAL A 65 9.27 -1.13 -1.33
N LEU A 66 8.03 -1.57 -1.51
CA LEU A 66 6.95 -0.82 -2.15
C LEU A 66 6.00 -0.20 -1.13
N SER A 67 5.75 -0.88 -0.01
CA SER A 67 4.98 -0.36 1.12
C SER A 67 5.42 -1.04 2.41
N ALA A 68 5.33 -0.31 3.52
CA ALA A 68 5.51 -0.83 4.87
C ALA A 68 4.45 -0.18 5.77
N GLU A 69 3.53 -0.99 6.28
CA GLU A 69 2.37 -0.55 7.04
C GLU A 69 2.32 -1.27 8.41
N PRO A 70 1.92 -0.60 9.50
CA PRO A 70 1.61 -1.28 10.75
C PRO A 70 0.53 -2.34 10.52
N ALA A 71 0.72 -3.53 11.08
CA ALA A 71 -0.20 -4.64 10.96
C ALA A 71 -0.23 -5.47 12.23
N SER A 72 -1.34 -6.16 12.47
CA SER A 72 -1.44 -7.19 13.50
C SER A 72 -1.68 -8.55 12.86
N ARG A 73 -0.94 -9.57 13.32
CA ARG A 73 -1.09 -10.95 12.88
C ARG A 73 -1.11 -11.87 14.09
N ASP A 74 -2.19 -12.63 14.23
CA ASP A 74 -2.41 -13.55 15.37
C ASP A 74 -2.29 -12.83 16.73
N GLY A 75 -2.80 -11.59 16.82
CA GLY A 75 -2.73 -10.76 18.02
C GLY A 75 -1.35 -10.12 18.29
N ARG A 76 -0.35 -10.33 17.41
CA ARG A 76 0.96 -9.71 17.51
C ARG A 76 1.06 -8.49 16.61
N SER A 77 1.47 -7.36 17.17
CA SER A 77 1.77 -6.14 16.42
C SER A 77 3.08 -6.26 15.64
N GLY A 78 3.12 -5.64 14.48
CA GLY A 78 4.28 -5.65 13.59
C GLY A 78 4.05 -4.82 12.35
N TYR A 79 4.78 -5.16 11.29
CA TYR A 79 4.80 -4.44 10.03
C TYR A 79 4.57 -5.40 8.87
N ARG A 80 3.62 -5.06 8.01
CA ARG A 80 3.40 -5.73 6.74
C ARG A 80 4.20 -5.01 5.67
N ILE A 81 5.10 -5.74 5.01
CA ILE A 81 6.04 -5.17 4.04
C ILE A 81 5.79 -5.81 2.68
N LYS A 82 5.52 -4.96 1.67
CA LYS A 82 5.44 -5.37 0.27
C LYS A 82 6.82 -5.19 -0.37
N LEU A 83 7.41 -6.28 -0.83
CA LEU A 83 8.76 -6.32 -1.38
C LEU A 83 8.71 -6.75 -2.85
N LEU A 84 9.26 -5.92 -3.75
CA LEU A 84 9.61 -6.31 -5.10
C LEU A 84 10.98 -6.99 -5.08
N THR A 85 11.00 -8.28 -5.40
CA THR A 85 12.22 -9.09 -5.51
C THR A 85 12.97 -8.79 -6.81
N PRO A 86 14.27 -9.11 -6.90
CA PRO A 86 15.03 -8.95 -8.14
C PRO A 86 14.52 -9.80 -9.33
N ASP A 87 13.71 -10.83 -9.05
CA ASP A 87 13.00 -11.64 -10.07
C ASP A 87 11.67 -10.98 -10.52
N ASP A 88 11.47 -9.69 -10.22
CA ASP A 88 10.28 -8.90 -10.54
C ASP A 88 8.97 -9.38 -9.88
N ARG A 89 9.06 -10.19 -8.82
CA ARG A 89 7.88 -10.67 -8.08
C ARG A 89 7.64 -9.87 -6.81
N ILE A 90 6.37 -9.65 -6.47
CA ILE A 90 5.96 -9.05 -5.19
C ILE A 90 5.79 -10.13 -4.13
N ARG A 91 6.44 -9.95 -2.97
CA ARG A 91 6.26 -10.76 -1.77
C ARG A 91 5.72 -9.91 -0.63
N ILE A 92 4.93 -10.53 0.24
CA ILE A 92 4.38 -9.88 1.43
C ILE A 92 5.00 -10.54 2.66
N LEU A 93 5.71 -9.75 3.44
CA LEU A 93 6.38 -10.18 4.66
C LEU A 93 5.66 -9.58 5.87
N PHE A 94 5.65 -10.31 6.98
CA PHE A 94 5.24 -9.79 8.28
C PHE A 94 6.48 -9.77 9.18
N VAL A 95 6.82 -8.60 9.70
CA VAL A 95 7.93 -8.42 10.65
C VAL A 95 7.31 -8.03 11.99
N PRO A 96 7.50 -8.82 13.06
CA PRO A 96 7.03 -8.41 14.38
C PRO A 96 7.71 -7.12 14.83
N ALA A 97 6.98 -6.27 15.57
CA ALA A 97 7.57 -5.13 16.27
C ALA A 97 8.16 -5.67 17.58
N ASP A 98 9.48 -5.73 17.67
CA ASP A 98 10.23 -6.11 18.88
C ASP A 98 10.47 -4.86 19.75
#